data_AF-A0A0G1Y093-F1
#
_entry.id   AF-A0A0G1Y093-F1
#
_cell.length_a   1.000
_cell.length_b   1.000
_cell.length_c   1.000
_cell.angle_alpha   90.00
_cell.angle_beta   90.00
_cell.angle_gamma   90.00
#
_symmetry.space_group_name_H-M   'P 1'
#
loop_
_entity.id
_entity.type
_entity.pdbx_description
1 polymer ?
#
loop_
_entity_poly.entity_id
_entity_poly.type
_entity_poly.pdbx_seq_one_letter_code
_entity_poly.pdbx_strand_id
1 'polypeptide(L)'
;MNKRFREYGFNPGLLPTGSRNTIADVKGVRVGHLTRIEGNDVRTGLTLVDPGIQNLYAQKIPSAIAIENGAGKVAGISEVEEFGFLRAPVALTNTHAVGAVMQGVIDLVGRQTALPFYGSVNTVVGEVNDAILNNIHKRSIEPEDVSLAFENLSEDIALGCVGGGTGTRAFTWKGGIGSASRVVEVSGRTYTVGILVQTNFGGSLTIMGVPIGRLLGV
;
A
#
# COMPACT_ATOMS: atom_id res chain seq x y z
N MET A 1 16.34 -7.21 -11.98
CA MET A 1 15.46 -6.08 -11.62
C MET A 1 14.66 -5.71 -12.86
N ASN A 2 13.34 -5.59 -12.76
CA ASN A 2 12.53 -5.09 -13.87
C ASN A 2 12.75 -3.57 -13.99
N LYS A 3 13.12 -3.10 -15.17
CA LYS A 3 13.23 -1.66 -15.45
C LYS A 3 11.88 -0.99 -15.23
N ARG A 4 11.89 0.22 -14.65
CA ARG A 4 10.73 1.09 -14.47
C ARG A 4 10.55 2.00 -15.69
N PHE A 5 9.36 2.60 -15.82
CA PHE A 5 9.00 3.44 -16.97
C PHE A 5 10.04 4.51 -17.34
N ARG A 6 10.61 5.21 -16.35
CA ARG A 6 11.63 6.25 -16.59
C ARG A 6 12.95 5.68 -17.11
N GLU A 7 13.29 4.44 -16.77
CA GLU A 7 14.49 3.75 -17.28
C GLU A 7 14.34 3.33 -18.76
N TYR A 8 13.12 3.37 -19.29
CA TYR A 8 12.84 3.23 -20.73
C TYR A 8 12.78 4.60 -21.45
N GLY A 9 13.05 5.71 -20.76
CA GLY A 9 13.00 7.06 -21.33
C GLY A 9 11.63 7.73 -21.25
N PHE A 10 10.62 7.12 -20.63
CA PHE A 10 9.30 7.73 -20.46
C PHE A 10 9.19 8.53 -19.18
N ASN A 11 8.77 9.79 -19.28
CA ASN A 11 8.67 10.71 -18.15
C ASN A 11 7.21 11.17 -17.91
N PRO A 12 6.43 10.47 -17.07
CA PRO A 12 5.05 10.87 -16.77
C PRO A 12 4.98 12.18 -15.97
N GLY A 13 4.29 13.18 -16.52
CA GLY A 13 4.16 14.51 -15.94
C GLY A 13 5.41 15.37 -16.06
N LEU A 14 5.35 16.59 -15.53
CA LEU A 14 6.40 17.62 -15.70
C LEU A 14 7.36 17.74 -14.50
N LEU A 15 6.93 17.26 -13.33
CA LEU A 15 7.69 17.42 -12.08
C LEU A 15 8.84 16.40 -11.96
N PRO A 16 9.98 16.80 -11.36
CA PRO A 16 11.07 15.88 -11.05
C PRO A 16 10.65 14.86 -9.99
N THR A 17 11.29 13.71 -9.97
CA THR A 17 11.10 12.68 -8.92
C THR A 17 12.08 12.89 -7.78
N GLY A 18 11.83 12.26 -6.63
CA GLY A 18 12.89 11.99 -5.66
C GLY A 18 13.91 10.97 -6.20
N SER A 19 14.94 10.68 -5.41
CA SER A 19 16.07 9.82 -5.82
C SER A 19 15.65 8.36 -6.02
N ARG A 20 14.70 7.86 -5.23
CA ARG A 20 14.16 6.50 -5.31
C ARG A 20 12.99 6.41 -6.30
N ASN A 21 12.35 7.54 -6.58
CA ASN A 21 11.06 7.63 -7.27
C ASN A 21 10.04 6.66 -6.65
N THR A 22 9.92 6.67 -5.33
CA THR A 22 8.95 5.85 -4.56
C THR A 22 8.41 6.64 -3.37
N ILE A 23 7.40 6.11 -2.69
CA ILE A 23 6.84 6.73 -1.48
C ILE A 23 7.91 6.97 -0.39
N ALA A 24 8.98 6.16 -0.37
CA ALA A 24 10.11 6.31 0.56
C ALA A 24 10.99 7.55 0.29
N ASP A 25 10.77 8.30 -0.80
CA ASP A 25 11.38 9.63 -0.93
C ASP A 25 10.79 10.65 0.07
N VAL A 26 9.62 10.35 0.66
CA VAL A 26 9.12 11.07 1.83
C VAL A 26 9.91 10.59 3.04
N LYS A 27 10.69 11.50 3.64
CA LYS A 27 11.64 11.19 4.72
C LYS A 27 10.99 10.36 5.84
N GLY A 28 11.60 9.23 6.15
CA GLY A 28 11.18 8.32 7.22
C GLY A 28 10.18 7.25 6.79
N VAL A 29 9.47 7.44 5.68
CA VAL A 29 8.49 6.46 5.21
C VAL A 29 9.19 5.18 4.76
N ARG A 30 8.76 4.04 5.32
CA ARG A 30 9.25 2.71 4.98
C ARG A 30 8.09 1.81 4.57
N VAL A 31 8.36 0.85 3.70
CA VAL A 31 7.37 -0.13 3.27
C VAL A 31 7.94 -1.52 3.48
N GLY A 32 7.11 -2.41 4.03
CA GLY A 32 7.45 -3.78 4.34
C GLY A 32 6.45 -4.72 3.69
N HIS A 33 6.93 -5.85 3.17
CA HIS A 33 6.08 -6.81 2.48
C HIS A 33 6.17 -8.18 3.15
N LEU A 34 5.04 -8.86 3.21
CA LEU A 34 5.00 -10.32 3.28
C LEU A 34 4.39 -10.84 1.98
N THR A 35 5.14 -11.66 1.25
CA THR A 35 4.69 -12.30 0.00
C THR A 35 4.47 -13.78 0.26
N ARG A 36 3.25 -14.27 0.09
CA ARG A 36 2.87 -15.68 0.30
C ARG A 36 2.52 -16.35 -1.02
N ILE A 37 3.40 -17.26 -1.43
CA ILE A 37 3.25 -18.09 -2.64
C ILE A 37 3.42 -19.54 -2.21
N GLU A 38 2.31 -20.26 -2.10
CA GLU A 38 2.30 -21.65 -1.62
C GLU A 38 1.46 -22.52 -2.56
N GLY A 39 1.97 -23.73 -2.83
CA GLY A 39 1.34 -24.67 -3.75
C GLY A 39 0.92 -24.03 -5.08
N ASN A 40 -0.24 -24.46 -5.58
CA ASN A 40 -0.76 -24.02 -6.88
C ASN A 40 -1.81 -22.91 -6.78
N ASP A 41 -2.27 -22.56 -5.58
CA ASP A 41 -3.46 -21.73 -5.41
C ASP A 41 -3.35 -20.64 -4.33
N VAL A 42 -2.20 -20.48 -3.64
CA VAL A 42 -2.00 -19.34 -2.72
C VAL A 42 -1.09 -18.32 -3.37
N ARG A 43 -1.60 -17.13 -3.65
CA ARG A 43 -0.87 -16.03 -4.31
C ARG A 43 -1.30 -14.71 -3.67
N THR A 44 -0.97 -14.49 -2.41
CA THR A 44 -1.42 -13.32 -1.64
C THR A 44 -0.28 -12.75 -0.81
N GLY A 45 -0.57 -11.73 -0.02
CA GLY A 45 0.35 -11.21 0.97
C GLY A 45 -0.25 -10.02 1.69
N LEU A 46 0.61 -9.27 2.36
CA LEU A 46 0.27 -7.96 2.88
C LEU A 46 1.44 -6.99 2.71
N THR A 47 1.12 -5.71 2.71
CA THR A 47 2.08 -4.62 2.61
C THR A 47 1.79 -3.62 3.71
N LEU A 48 2.80 -3.35 4.53
CA LEU A 48 2.73 -2.40 5.62
C LEU A 48 3.45 -1.12 5.22
N VAL A 49 2.82 0.02 5.45
CA VAL A 49 3.39 1.36 5.22
C VAL A 49 3.56 2.00 6.59
N ASP A 50 4.81 2.15 7.00
CA ASP A 50 5.19 2.85 8.22
C ASP A 50 5.57 4.30 7.88
N PRO A 51 4.86 5.30 8.42
CA PRO A 51 5.22 6.72 8.26
C PRO A 51 6.59 7.09 8.85
N GLY A 52 7.23 6.21 9.63
CA GLY A 52 8.54 6.48 10.24
C GLY A 52 8.48 7.41 11.44
N ILE A 53 7.29 7.56 12.04
CA ILE A 53 7.07 8.40 13.19
C ILE A 53 7.24 7.56 14.46
N GLN A 54 8.18 7.95 15.30
CA GLN A 54 8.40 7.28 16.58
C GLN A 54 7.18 7.43 17.47
N ASN A 55 6.59 6.30 17.88
CA ASN A 55 5.33 6.25 18.62
C ASN A 55 4.21 7.03 17.90
N LEU A 56 3.90 6.62 16.66
CA LEU A 56 2.81 7.16 15.84
C LEU A 56 1.46 7.18 16.55
N TYR A 57 1.23 6.28 17.52
CA TYR A 57 0.03 6.28 18.36
C TYR A 57 -0.11 7.59 19.15
N ALA A 58 0.98 8.06 19.75
CA ALA A 58 1.03 9.34 20.47
C ALA A 58 1.23 10.53 19.52
N GLN A 59 2.14 10.38 18.55
CA GLN A 59 2.51 11.40 17.56
C GLN A 59 1.73 11.22 16.26
N LYS A 60 0.45 11.58 16.31
CA LYS A 60 -0.50 11.41 15.21
C LYS A 60 -0.12 12.29 14.02
N ILE A 61 -0.35 11.79 12.80
CA ILE A 61 -0.14 12.55 11.57
C ILE A 61 -1.47 12.98 10.96
N PRO A 62 -1.63 14.24 10.51
CA PRO A 62 -2.82 14.65 9.77
C PRO A 62 -3.07 13.74 8.57
N SER A 63 -4.31 13.34 8.35
CA SER A 63 -4.68 12.37 7.31
C SER A 63 -6.12 12.53 6.88
N ALA A 64 -6.42 12.12 5.66
CA ALA A 64 -7.75 12.17 5.07
C ALA A 64 -7.95 10.95 4.15
N ILE A 65 -9.20 10.55 3.94
CA ILE A 65 -9.56 9.46 3.03
C ILE A 65 -10.48 10.03 1.94
N ALA A 66 -10.29 9.54 0.71
CA ALA A 66 -11.16 9.85 -0.40
C ALA A 66 -11.68 8.54 -1.00
N ILE A 67 -13.00 8.41 -1.11
CA ILE A 67 -13.66 7.24 -1.70
C ILE A 67 -14.21 7.68 -3.07
N GLU A 68 -13.62 7.16 -4.14
CA GLU A 68 -14.13 7.35 -5.50
C GLU A 68 -15.25 6.34 -5.79
N ASN A 69 -14.98 5.05 -5.58
CA ASN A 69 -15.96 3.97 -5.65
C ASN A 69 -15.90 3.10 -4.38
N GLY A 70 -17.03 2.96 -3.70
CA GLY A 70 -17.14 2.29 -2.40
C GLY A 70 -17.26 0.77 -2.41
N ALA A 71 -17.00 0.08 -3.54
CA ALA A 71 -17.14 -1.38 -3.63
C ALA A 71 -16.02 -2.19 -2.92
N GLY A 72 -15.33 -1.59 -1.94
CA GLY A 72 -14.25 -2.19 -1.15
C GLY A 72 -14.61 -2.37 0.34
N LYS A 73 -13.78 -3.09 1.09
CA LYS A 73 -13.96 -3.41 2.52
C LYS A 73 -12.81 -2.82 3.33
N VAL A 74 -12.62 -1.50 3.22
CA VAL A 74 -11.53 -0.81 3.92
C VAL A 74 -11.89 -0.61 5.39
N ALA A 75 -10.97 -0.96 6.29
CA ALA A 75 -11.13 -0.75 7.74
C ALA A 75 -10.53 0.60 8.19
N GLY A 76 -11.04 1.13 9.32
CA GLY A 76 -10.48 2.28 10.02
C GLY A 76 -10.81 3.66 9.44
N ILE A 77 -11.69 3.73 8.43
CA ILE A 77 -12.07 4.97 7.75
C ILE A 77 -12.73 5.95 8.71
N SER A 78 -13.69 5.48 9.52
CA SER A 78 -14.55 6.35 10.33
C SER A 78 -13.79 7.23 11.32
N GLU A 79 -12.72 6.72 11.93
CA GLU A 79 -11.92 7.50 12.87
C GLU A 79 -11.03 8.54 12.16
N VAL A 80 -10.53 8.21 10.95
CA VAL A 80 -9.77 9.18 10.15
C VAL A 80 -10.68 10.30 9.67
N GLU A 81 -11.90 10.00 9.25
CA GLU A 81 -12.89 11.01 8.86
C GLU A 81 -13.32 11.89 10.05
N GLU A 82 -13.51 11.31 11.23
CA GLU A 82 -13.94 12.04 12.43
C GLU A 82 -12.83 12.94 12.98
N PHE A 83 -11.60 12.41 13.12
CA PHE A 83 -10.52 13.13 13.82
C PHE A 83 -9.42 13.67 12.92
N GLY A 84 -9.39 13.30 11.64
CA GLY A 84 -8.44 13.83 10.66
C GLY A 84 -6.99 13.40 10.87
N PHE A 85 -6.75 12.24 11.51
CA PHE A 85 -5.39 11.75 11.74
C PHE A 85 -5.22 10.22 11.60
N LEU A 86 -3.99 9.81 11.31
CA LEU A 86 -3.52 8.43 11.47
C LEU A 86 -2.68 8.29 12.74
N ARG A 87 -2.81 7.13 13.40
CA ARG A 87 -2.09 6.79 14.65
C ARG A 87 -1.54 5.36 14.69
N ALA A 88 -1.54 4.68 13.54
CA ALA A 88 -0.95 3.36 13.35
C ALA A 88 -0.48 3.24 11.88
N PRO A 89 0.42 2.29 11.56
CA PRO A 89 0.79 1.99 10.19
C PRO A 89 -0.44 1.63 9.33
N VAL A 90 -0.36 1.94 8.04
CA VAL A 90 -1.38 1.58 7.04
C VAL A 90 -1.03 0.21 6.45
N ALA A 91 -2.00 -0.65 6.25
CA ALA A 91 -1.79 -1.96 5.63
C ALA A 91 -2.61 -2.14 4.36
N LEU A 92 -2.09 -2.92 3.40
CA LEU A 92 -2.76 -3.32 2.16
C LEU A 92 -2.71 -4.85 2.03
N THR A 93 -3.83 -5.50 1.77
CA THR A 93 -3.92 -6.97 1.63
C THR A 93 -5.07 -7.39 0.71
N ASN A 94 -5.53 -8.65 0.77
CA ASN A 94 -6.72 -9.12 0.04
C ASN A 94 -8.03 -8.90 0.85
N THR A 95 -9.17 -8.94 0.16
CA THR A 95 -10.49 -8.68 0.75
C THR A 95 -10.81 -9.50 2.01
N HIS A 96 -10.47 -10.79 2.04
CA HIS A 96 -10.80 -11.68 3.17
C HIS A 96 -9.76 -11.63 4.29
N ALA A 97 -8.63 -10.94 4.10
CA ALA A 97 -7.56 -10.80 5.08
C ALA A 97 -7.64 -9.51 5.90
N VAL A 98 -8.54 -8.57 5.57
CA VAL A 98 -8.67 -7.27 6.26
C VAL A 98 -8.78 -7.43 7.77
N GLY A 99 -9.63 -8.34 8.25
CA GLY A 99 -9.81 -8.57 9.69
C GLY A 99 -8.55 -9.08 10.38
N ALA A 100 -7.86 -10.07 9.79
CA ALA A 100 -6.64 -10.62 10.33
C ALA A 100 -5.51 -9.59 10.37
N VAL A 101 -5.34 -8.81 9.30
CA VAL A 101 -4.32 -7.76 9.23
C VAL A 101 -4.63 -6.61 10.21
N MET A 102 -5.90 -6.22 10.36
CA MET A 102 -6.30 -5.23 11.36
C MET A 102 -5.91 -5.69 12.78
N GLN A 103 -6.22 -6.95 13.13
CA GLN A 103 -5.81 -7.53 14.41
C GLN A 103 -4.28 -7.51 14.58
N GLY A 104 -3.53 -7.93 13.57
CA GLY A 104 -2.06 -7.95 13.63
C GLY A 104 -1.44 -6.56 13.82
N VAL A 105 -2.03 -5.50 13.23
CA VAL A 105 -1.57 -4.11 13.45
C VAL A 105 -1.92 -3.62 14.86
N ILE A 106 -3.10 -3.96 15.39
CA ILE A 106 -3.47 -3.65 16.78
C ILE A 106 -2.46 -4.28 17.74
N ASP A 107 -2.13 -5.56 17.54
CA ASP A 107 -1.16 -6.28 18.36
C ASP A 107 0.24 -5.68 18.25
N LEU A 108 0.66 -5.29 17.04
CA LEU A 108 1.94 -4.61 16.81
C LEU A 108 2.03 -3.29 17.60
N VAL A 109 1.00 -2.44 17.53
CA VAL A 109 0.96 -1.16 18.26
C VAL A 109 0.95 -1.39 19.77
N GLY A 110 0.16 -2.35 20.25
CA GLY A 110 0.09 -2.71 21.67
C GLY A 110 1.41 -3.21 22.24
N ARG A 111 2.26 -3.86 21.44
CA ARG A 111 3.63 -4.24 21.85
C ARG A 111 4.60 -3.06 21.91
N GLN A 112 4.41 -2.05 21.08
CA GLN A 112 5.34 -0.91 20.94
C GLN A 112 4.97 0.27 21.82
N THR A 113 3.72 0.36 22.26
CA THR A 113 3.18 1.53 22.96
C THR A 113 2.40 1.09 24.19
N ALA A 114 2.66 1.75 25.32
CA ALA A 114 1.82 1.63 26.51
C ALA A 114 0.46 2.30 26.23
N LEU A 115 -0.54 1.49 25.87
CA LEU A 115 -1.90 1.96 25.64
C LEU A 115 -2.54 2.38 26.98
N PRO A 116 -3.29 3.50 27.02
CA PRO A 116 -4.12 3.83 28.18
C PRO A 116 -5.12 2.71 28.46
N PHE A 117 -5.60 2.59 29.71
CA PHE A 117 -6.56 1.55 30.12
C PHE A 117 -7.84 1.50 29.25
N TYR A 118 -8.29 2.65 28.75
CA TYR A 118 -9.45 2.78 27.83
C TYR A 118 -9.03 3.06 26.38
N GLY A 119 -7.76 2.81 26.01
CA GLY A 119 -7.22 3.11 24.70
C GLY A 119 -7.56 2.02 23.67
N SER A 120 -8.23 2.41 22.59
CA SER A 120 -8.34 1.59 21.38
C SER A 120 -7.26 1.97 20.37
N VAL A 121 -6.99 1.09 19.39
CA VAL A 121 -6.12 1.38 18.24
C VAL A 121 -6.98 1.38 16.98
N ASN A 122 -6.89 2.45 16.21
CA ASN A 122 -7.40 2.47 14.84
C ASN A 122 -6.26 2.31 13.84
N THR A 123 -6.48 1.51 12.81
CA THR A 123 -5.56 1.31 11.70
C THR A 123 -6.35 1.29 10.40
N VAL A 124 -5.77 1.86 9.35
CA VAL A 124 -6.35 1.80 8.01
C VAL A 124 -5.83 0.56 7.31
N VAL A 125 -6.74 -0.35 6.97
CA VAL A 125 -6.44 -1.55 6.19
C VAL A 125 -7.20 -1.48 4.88
N GLY A 126 -6.47 -1.19 3.81
CA GLY A 126 -6.97 -1.25 2.44
C GLY A 126 -6.89 -2.66 1.87
N GLU A 127 -7.71 -2.94 0.85
CA GLU A 127 -7.77 -4.26 0.25
C GLU A 127 -8.05 -4.22 -1.24
N VAL A 128 -7.76 -5.34 -1.89
CA VAL A 128 -8.29 -5.68 -3.21
C VAL A 128 -8.68 -7.15 -3.29
N ASN A 129 -9.54 -7.52 -4.23
CA ASN A 129 -9.89 -8.92 -4.45
C ASN A 129 -8.91 -9.62 -5.40
N ASP A 130 -8.07 -10.52 -4.86
CA ASP A 130 -7.07 -11.28 -5.62
C ASP A 130 -7.55 -12.69 -6.06
N ALA A 131 -8.86 -12.97 -5.96
CA ALA A 131 -9.44 -14.31 -6.12
C ALA A 131 -9.22 -14.96 -7.49
N ILE A 132 -8.81 -14.19 -8.51
CA ILE A 132 -8.50 -14.74 -9.84
C ILE A 132 -7.22 -15.59 -9.79
N LEU A 133 -6.21 -15.17 -9.02
CA LEU A 133 -4.92 -15.86 -8.92
C LEU A 133 -4.70 -16.54 -7.57
N ASN A 134 -5.46 -16.12 -6.56
CA ASN A 134 -5.37 -16.61 -5.18
C ASN A 134 -6.66 -17.33 -4.78
N ASN A 135 -6.55 -18.42 -4.04
CA ASN A 135 -7.66 -19.04 -3.35
C ASN A 135 -7.98 -18.22 -2.10
N ILE A 136 -8.66 -17.09 -2.31
CA ILE A 136 -8.99 -16.11 -1.25
C ILE A 136 -9.81 -16.72 -0.10
N HIS A 137 -10.47 -17.85 -0.32
CA HIS A 137 -11.26 -18.55 0.69
C HIS A 137 -10.40 -19.34 1.68
N LYS A 138 -9.16 -19.70 1.33
CA LYS A 138 -8.20 -20.30 2.28
C LYS A 138 -7.85 -19.37 3.42
N ARG A 139 -8.03 -18.04 3.25
CA ARG A 139 -7.70 -17.02 4.26
C ARG A 139 -6.31 -17.26 4.85
N SER A 140 -5.34 -17.44 3.96
CA SER A 140 -4.01 -17.87 4.35
C SER A 140 -3.20 -16.80 5.06
N ILE A 141 -3.71 -15.57 5.24
CA ILE A 141 -3.05 -14.49 5.99
C ILE A 141 -3.56 -14.50 7.43
N GLU A 142 -2.64 -14.53 8.39
CA GLU A 142 -2.89 -14.55 9.84
C GLU A 142 -2.42 -13.24 10.49
N PRO A 143 -2.90 -12.87 11.70
CA PRO A 143 -2.47 -11.65 12.38
C PRO A 143 -0.95 -11.55 12.58
N GLU A 144 -0.28 -12.67 12.84
CA GLU A 144 1.16 -12.78 13.11
C GLU A 144 2.01 -12.32 11.91
N ASP A 145 1.48 -12.48 10.70
CA ASP A 145 2.11 -12.09 9.44
C ASP A 145 2.42 -10.58 9.37
N VAL A 146 1.66 -9.75 10.10
CA VAL A 146 1.92 -8.31 10.17
C VAL A 146 3.29 -8.02 10.76
N SER A 147 3.73 -8.82 11.74
CA SER A 147 5.05 -8.67 12.35
C SER A 147 6.16 -8.98 11.35
N LEU A 148 5.97 -10.00 10.50
CA LEU A 148 6.92 -10.34 9.44
C LEU A 148 7.04 -9.22 8.40
N ALA A 149 5.91 -8.61 8.00
CA ALA A 149 5.96 -7.44 7.13
C ALA A 149 6.63 -6.23 7.81
N PHE A 150 6.41 -6.04 9.12
CA PHE A 150 7.05 -4.98 9.89
C PHE A 150 8.57 -5.16 10.01
N GLU A 151 9.05 -6.38 10.24
CA GLU A 151 10.48 -6.72 10.26
C GLU A 151 11.17 -6.45 8.91
N ASN A 152 10.41 -6.55 7.81
CA ASN A 152 10.88 -6.28 6.45
C ASN A 152 10.76 -4.81 6.01
N LEU A 153 10.46 -3.87 6.91
CA LEU A 153 10.37 -2.44 6.56
C LEU A 153 11.67 -1.91 5.97
N SER A 154 11.58 -1.34 4.76
CA SER A 154 12.72 -0.78 4.03
C SER A 154 12.33 0.50 3.27
N GLU A 155 13.33 1.35 3.00
CA GLU A 155 13.22 2.44 2.02
C GLU A 155 13.43 1.94 0.57
N ASP A 156 14.07 0.78 0.42
CA ASP A 156 14.25 0.09 -0.87
C ASP A 156 13.04 -0.80 -1.15
N ILE A 157 12.00 -0.19 -1.71
CA ILE A 157 10.69 -0.81 -1.87
C ILE A 157 10.67 -1.74 -3.10
N ALA A 158 10.36 -3.02 -2.88
CA ALA A 158 10.07 -3.96 -3.95
C ALA A 158 8.73 -3.63 -4.63
N LEU A 159 8.67 -3.73 -5.96
CA LEU A 159 7.48 -3.39 -6.75
C LEU A 159 6.99 -4.60 -7.57
N GLY A 160 5.74 -4.56 -8.01
CA GLY A 160 5.10 -5.61 -8.80
C GLY A 160 4.45 -6.68 -7.92
N CYS A 161 4.74 -7.95 -8.20
CA CYS A 161 4.08 -9.13 -7.62
C CYS A 161 4.60 -9.46 -6.21
N VAL A 162 4.50 -8.50 -5.28
CA VAL A 162 4.97 -8.63 -3.90
C VAL A 162 3.90 -8.15 -2.93
N GLY A 163 3.98 -8.58 -1.67
CA GLY A 163 3.10 -8.10 -0.62
C GLY A 163 1.63 -8.36 -0.93
N GLY A 164 0.75 -7.40 -0.63
CA GLY A 164 -0.67 -7.50 -1.01
C GLY A 164 -0.90 -7.41 -2.53
N GLY A 165 0.11 -7.06 -3.32
CA GLY A 165 0.10 -7.07 -4.79
C GLY A 165 0.36 -8.45 -5.45
N THR A 166 0.61 -9.49 -4.64
CA THR A 166 1.04 -10.81 -5.15
C THR A 166 0.05 -11.41 -6.15
N GLY A 167 -1.24 -11.51 -5.78
CA GLY A 167 -2.28 -12.12 -6.61
C GLY A 167 -3.08 -11.17 -7.48
N THR A 168 -2.68 -9.90 -7.55
CA THR A 168 -3.53 -8.88 -8.18
C THR A 168 -3.37 -8.81 -9.70
N ARG A 169 -4.39 -8.29 -10.37
CA ARG A 169 -4.43 -8.06 -11.83
C ARG A 169 -4.86 -6.64 -12.16
N ALA A 170 -4.15 -5.98 -13.07
CA ALA A 170 -4.51 -4.66 -13.55
C ALA A 170 -4.77 -4.73 -15.06
N PHE A 171 -5.93 -4.25 -15.48
CA PHE A 171 -6.50 -4.47 -16.80
C PHE A 171 -6.55 -5.98 -17.09
N THR A 172 -5.95 -6.42 -18.20
CA THR A 172 -5.83 -7.85 -18.54
C THR A 172 -4.50 -8.47 -18.10
N TRP A 173 -3.56 -7.67 -17.59
CA TRP A 173 -2.20 -8.09 -17.21
C TRP A 173 -2.02 -8.29 -15.70
N LYS A 174 -0.82 -8.73 -15.33
CA LYS A 174 -0.41 -8.81 -13.94
C LYS A 174 -0.33 -7.41 -13.33
N GLY A 175 -1.04 -7.22 -12.22
CA GLY A 175 -0.96 -6.00 -11.41
C GLY A 175 0.10 -6.12 -10.32
N GLY A 176 -0.02 -5.29 -9.29
CA GLY A 176 0.77 -5.43 -8.07
C GLY A 176 0.97 -4.12 -7.34
N ILE A 177 2.06 -4.06 -6.56
CA ILE A 177 2.53 -2.85 -5.90
C ILE A 177 3.20 -1.93 -6.91
N GLY A 178 2.71 -0.69 -7.00
CA GLY A 178 3.32 0.39 -7.75
C GLY A 178 3.69 1.53 -6.83
N SER A 179 4.71 2.31 -7.19
CA SER A 179 5.08 3.51 -6.43
C SER A 179 5.68 4.57 -7.35
N ALA A 180 5.64 5.83 -6.92
CA ALA A 180 6.30 6.96 -7.55
C ALA A 180 6.48 8.09 -6.53
N SER A 181 7.28 9.10 -6.86
CA SER A 181 7.33 10.36 -6.09
C SER A 181 7.53 11.57 -6.98
N ARG A 182 7.17 12.75 -6.49
CA ARG A 182 7.50 14.03 -7.10
C ARG A 182 8.05 15.00 -6.06
N VAL A 183 9.00 15.81 -6.49
CA VAL A 183 9.51 16.93 -5.72
C VAL A 183 8.87 18.21 -6.26
N VAL A 184 8.33 19.03 -5.35
CA VAL A 184 7.64 20.28 -5.69
C VAL A 184 8.18 21.41 -4.83
N GLU A 185 8.26 22.61 -5.41
CA GLU A 185 8.62 23.82 -4.68
C GLU A 185 7.36 24.66 -4.47
N VAL A 186 7.10 25.01 -3.21
CA VAL A 186 5.96 25.85 -2.81
C VAL A 186 6.47 26.93 -1.87
N SER A 187 6.32 28.20 -2.28
CA SER A 187 6.75 29.36 -1.49
C SER A 187 8.21 29.29 -1.02
N GLY A 188 9.13 28.88 -1.91
CA GLY A 188 10.55 28.75 -1.62
C GLY A 188 10.94 27.54 -0.74
N ARG A 189 10.00 26.62 -0.48
CA ARG A 189 10.24 25.38 0.27
C ARG A 189 10.05 24.17 -0.62
N THR A 190 10.97 23.22 -0.53
CA THR A 190 10.89 21.95 -1.25
C THR A 190 10.08 20.94 -0.44
N TYR A 191 9.13 20.29 -1.09
CA TYR A 191 8.30 19.21 -0.55
C TYR A 191 8.42 17.97 -1.44
N THR A 192 8.22 16.80 -0.83
CA THR A 192 8.12 15.53 -1.55
C THR A 192 6.72 14.97 -1.42
N VAL A 193 6.12 14.57 -2.54
CA VAL A 193 4.86 13.83 -2.60
C VAL A 193 5.17 12.41 -3.07
N GLY A 194 4.94 11.43 -2.19
CA GLY A 194 5.11 10.01 -2.48
C GLY A 194 3.77 9.30 -2.67
N ILE A 195 3.74 8.26 -3.51
CA ILE A 195 2.55 7.42 -3.70
C ILE A 195 2.93 5.93 -3.68
N LEU A 196 2.06 5.11 -3.08
CA LEU A 196 2.07 3.67 -3.16
C LEU A 196 0.67 3.21 -3.59
N VAL A 197 0.59 2.26 -4.52
CA VAL A 197 -0.67 1.70 -5.01
C VAL A 197 -0.63 0.19 -4.99
N GLN A 198 -1.75 -0.45 -4.66
CA GLN A 198 -2.00 -1.87 -4.88
C GLN A 198 -3.02 -2.00 -6.00
N THR A 199 -2.54 -2.30 -7.21
CA THR A 199 -3.37 -2.24 -8.42
C THR A 199 -4.15 -3.54 -8.64
N ASN A 200 -5.48 -3.42 -8.72
CA ASN A 200 -6.38 -4.54 -8.99
C ASN A 200 -7.71 -4.10 -9.66
N PHE A 201 -7.64 -3.52 -10.85
CA PHE A 201 -8.81 -2.92 -11.51
C PHE A 201 -8.80 -3.21 -13.02
N GLY A 202 -9.96 -3.11 -13.67
CA GLY A 202 -10.11 -3.32 -15.12
C GLY A 202 -10.13 -2.01 -15.92
N GLY A 203 -10.70 -2.05 -17.12
CA GLY A 203 -10.86 -0.89 -17.99
C GLY A 203 -9.86 -0.85 -19.14
N SER A 204 -9.70 0.32 -19.77
CA SER A 204 -8.82 0.50 -20.92
C SER A 204 -7.45 1.05 -20.52
N LEU A 205 -6.39 0.26 -20.73
CA LEU A 205 -5.03 0.69 -20.42
C LEU A 205 -4.63 1.89 -21.28
N THR A 206 -4.29 2.98 -20.62
CA THR A 206 -3.69 4.18 -21.24
C THR A 206 -2.33 4.43 -20.61
N ILE A 207 -1.31 4.62 -21.45
CA ILE A 207 0.06 4.95 -21.01
C ILE A 207 0.44 6.26 -21.68
N MET A 208 0.76 7.29 -20.91
CA MET A 208 1.14 8.61 -21.44
C MET A 208 0.11 9.19 -22.43
N GLY A 209 -1.19 8.94 -22.19
CA GLY A 209 -2.27 9.35 -23.09
C GLY A 209 -2.51 8.43 -24.30
N VAL A 210 -1.64 7.45 -24.55
CA VAL A 210 -1.79 6.49 -25.65
C VAL A 210 -2.69 5.31 -25.21
N PRO A 211 -3.74 4.95 -25.96
CA PRO A 211 -4.69 3.89 -25.59
C PRO A 211 -4.12 2.49 -25.89
N ILE A 212 -3.11 2.08 -25.11
CA ILE A 212 -2.36 0.83 -25.31
C ILE A 212 -3.25 -0.41 -25.27
N GLY A 213 -4.27 -0.47 -24.40
CA GLY A 213 -5.19 -1.61 -24.36
C GLY A 213 -5.83 -1.87 -25.73
N ARG A 214 -6.39 -0.80 -26.33
CA ARG A 214 -6.97 -0.83 -27.67
C ARG A 214 -5.96 -1.23 -28.74
N LEU A 215 -4.73 -0.70 -28.69
CA LEU A 215 -3.69 -1.02 -29.68
C LEU A 215 -3.21 -2.47 -29.59
N LEU A 216 -3.28 -3.09 -28.41
CA LEU A 216 -2.93 -4.49 -28.18
C LEU A 216 -4.13 -5.44 -28.31
N GLY A 217 -5.33 -4.93 -28.61
CA GLY A 217 -6.53 -5.75 -28.81
C GLY A 217 -7.08 -6.37 -27.52
N VAL A 218 -6.87 -5.72 -26.38
CA VAL A 218 -7.29 -6.20 -25.04
C VAL A 218 -8.02 -5.16 -24.22
#